data_AF-A0A2L2X2V7-F1
#
_entry.id   AF-A0A2L2X2V7-F1
#
_cell.length_a   1.000
_cell.length_b   1.000
_cell.length_c   1.000
_cell.angle_alpha   90.00
_cell.angle_beta   90.00
_cell.angle_gamma   90.00
#
_symmetry.space_group_name_H-M   'P 1'
#
loop_
_entity.id
_entity.type
_entity.pdbx_description
1 polymer ?
#
loop_
_entity_poly.entity_id
_entity_poly.type
_entity_poly.pdbx_seq_one_letter_code
_entity_poly.pdbx_strand_id
1 'polypeptide(L)'
;MENIKKLRIRATLLAMLVITAHIVAALPKTPAAVENFYSSMKAMGYTSDPNRAYDLQKSMKECFYANSELVSGIDIPNDFRHFSYDSHTSSHSFDFLTSVMYINKIYEYIYKDKIMKVDYDIRSNEYFGVQPEFEEGKLSASTMPCIKTCVRKTYIVGGQRNVFDETIYTDAQSGKIYDISNGGEIKSFKIKAAEAYRNKDYTTAYQCYEKIVQTDKNDMDALYRLALMTYYRKGCTLSRKEAHRKGKAYMTHVNTSKAYNVLHFWNYTVL
;
A
#
# COMPACT_ATOMS: atom_id res chain seq x y z
N MET A 1 -64.45 -0.98 -16.11
CA MET A 1 -63.12 -0.66 -16.69
C MET A 1 -62.19 0.12 -15.76
N GLU A 2 -62.70 0.79 -14.72
CA GLU A 2 -61.91 1.64 -13.81
C GLU A 2 -61.10 0.87 -12.75
N ASN A 3 -61.61 -0.27 -12.29
CA ASN A 3 -60.94 -1.10 -11.27
C ASN A 3 -59.69 -1.82 -11.77
N ILE A 4 -59.60 -2.14 -13.08
CA ILE A 4 -58.43 -2.80 -13.68
C ILE A 4 -57.27 -1.81 -13.84
N LYS A 5 -57.57 -0.53 -14.08
CA LYS A 5 -56.54 0.53 -14.15
C LYS A 5 -55.92 0.81 -12.78
N LYS A 6 -56.71 0.83 -11.71
CA LYS A 6 -56.20 1.03 -10.33
C LYS A 6 -55.34 -0.16 -9.85
N LEU A 7 -55.66 -1.38 -10.24
CA LEU A 7 -54.87 -2.58 -9.89
C LEU A 7 -53.52 -2.60 -10.62
N ARG A 8 -53.48 -2.19 -11.89
CA ARG A 8 -52.23 -2.09 -12.66
C ARG A 8 -51.32 -0.99 -12.13
N ILE A 9 -51.85 0.18 -11.77
CA ILE A 9 -51.03 1.29 -11.22
C ILE A 9 -50.41 0.90 -9.86
N ARG A 10 -51.13 0.14 -9.02
CA ARG A 10 -50.57 -0.38 -7.75
C ARG A 10 -49.50 -1.44 -7.97
N ALA A 11 -49.62 -2.30 -8.98
CA ALA A 11 -48.58 -3.26 -9.33
C ALA A 11 -47.31 -2.59 -9.91
N THR A 12 -47.46 -1.50 -10.67
CA THR A 12 -46.32 -0.75 -11.22
C THR A 12 -45.61 0.11 -10.17
N LEU A 13 -46.34 0.66 -9.19
CA LEU A 13 -45.74 1.38 -8.04
C LEU A 13 -45.05 0.44 -7.05
N LEU A 14 -45.52 -0.80 -6.87
CA LEU A 14 -44.83 -1.80 -6.05
C LEU A 14 -43.56 -2.33 -6.74
N ALA A 15 -43.52 -2.37 -8.08
CA ALA A 15 -42.35 -2.77 -8.85
C ALA A 15 -41.28 -1.66 -8.98
N MET A 16 -41.59 -0.40 -8.66
CA MET A 16 -40.59 0.68 -8.53
C MET A 16 -39.97 0.78 -7.13
N LEU A 17 -40.38 -0.08 -6.20
CA LEU A 17 -39.66 -0.34 -4.95
C LEU A 17 -38.69 -1.53 -5.12
N VAL A 18 -38.09 -1.65 -6.31
CA VAL A 18 -36.84 -2.41 -6.45
C VAL A 18 -35.80 -1.66 -5.66
N ILE A 19 -35.60 -2.19 -4.46
CA ILE A 19 -34.49 -1.98 -3.54
C ILE A 19 -33.23 -1.65 -4.34
N THR A 20 -32.93 -0.37 -4.51
CA THR A 20 -31.57 0.10 -4.76
C THR A 20 -30.82 -0.02 -3.45
N ALA A 21 -30.60 -1.27 -2.99
CA ALA A 21 -29.52 -1.56 -2.08
C ALA A 21 -28.25 -1.30 -2.86
N HIS A 22 -27.81 -0.04 -2.84
CA HIS A 22 -26.43 0.27 -3.10
C HIS A 22 -25.68 -0.53 -2.04
N ILE A 23 -25.08 -1.63 -2.44
CA ILE A 23 -24.03 -2.28 -1.65
C ILE A 23 -22.93 -1.23 -1.61
N VAL A 24 -23.00 -0.33 -0.63
CA VAL A 24 -21.89 0.55 -0.29
C VAL A 24 -20.81 -0.41 0.16
N ALA A 25 -19.85 -0.69 -0.73
CA ALA A 25 -18.69 -1.48 -0.37
C ALA A 25 -18.12 -0.86 0.90
N ALA A 26 -18.11 -1.63 1.99
CA ALA A 26 -17.65 -1.14 3.27
C ALA A 26 -16.21 -0.65 3.10
N LEU A 27 -15.95 0.60 3.48
CA LEU A 27 -14.60 1.16 3.43
C LEU A 27 -13.69 0.32 4.35
N PRO A 28 -12.40 0.15 3.99
CA PRO A 28 -11.48 -0.56 4.84
C PRO A 28 -11.35 0.17 6.19
N LYS A 29 -11.15 -0.61 7.25
CA LYS A 29 -10.71 -0.04 8.53
C LYS A 29 -9.29 0.50 8.38
N THR A 30 -8.93 1.45 9.23
CA THR A 30 -7.54 1.93 9.31
C THR A 30 -6.62 0.75 9.62
N PRO A 31 -5.52 0.57 8.86
CA PRO A 31 -4.56 -0.49 9.16
C PRO A 31 -3.87 -0.25 10.50
N ALA A 32 -3.69 -1.32 11.30
CA ALA A 32 -3.08 -1.23 12.62
C ALA A 32 -1.67 -0.63 12.60
N ALA A 33 -0.89 -0.85 11.54
CA ALA A 33 0.43 -0.22 11.40
C ALA A 33 0.34 1.31 11.26
N VAL A 34 -0.69 1.83 10.59
CA VAL A 34 -0.92 3.28 10.49
C VAL A 34 -1.31 3.82 11.86
N GLU A 35 -2.29 3.19 12.52
CA GLU A 35 -2.70 3.60 13.88
C GLU A 35 -1.54 3.59 14.86
N ASN A 36 -0.76 2.50 14.89
CA ASN A 36 0.39 2.35 15.78
C ASN A 36 1.49 3.36 15.49
N PHE A 37 1.81 3.62 14.22
CA PHE A 37 2.84 4.58 13.86
C PHE A 37 2.52 5.99 14.39
N TYR A 38 1.33 6.51 14.08
CA TYR A 38 0.96 7.86 14.47
C TYR A 38 0.62 7.99 15.96
N SER A 39 -0.07 6.99 16.54
CA SER A 39 -0.36 7.00 17.98
C SER A 39 0.91 6.91 18.82
N SER A 40 1.90 6.12 18.40
CA SER A 40 3.19 6.03 19.08
C SER A 40 3.98 7.33 18.96
N MET A 41 3.98 7.96 17.79
CA MET A 41 4.58 9.28 17.57
C MET A 41 3.98 10.34 18.51
N LYS A 42 2.65 10.36 18.64
CA LYS A 42 1.94 11.26 19.56
C LYS A 42 2.28 10.94 21.02
N ALA A 43 2.18 9.66 21.43
CA ALA A 43 2.45 9.21 22.79
C ALA A 43 3.90 9.51 23.24
N MET A 44 4.85 9.50 22.31
CA MET A 44 6.25 9.83 22.58
C MET A 44 6.43 11.26 23.10
N GLY A 45 5.56 12.19 22.70
CA GLY A 45 5.58 13.57 23.20
C GLY A 45 5.04 13.75 24.63
N TYR A 46 4.47 12.70 25.22
CA TYR A 46 3.90 12.73 26.57
C TYR A 46 4.63 11.81 27.56
N THR A 47 5.56 10.97 27.09
CA THR A 47 6.32 10.09 27.97
C THR A 47 7.56 10.79 28.55
N SER A 48 7.84 10.53 29.81
CA SER A 48 9.10 10.87 30.47
C SER A 48 9.96 9.63 30.79
N ASP A 49 9.41 8.43 30.58
CA ASP A 49 10.10 7.16 30.82
C ASP A 49 10.95 6.76 29.59
N PRO A 50 12.28 6.62 29.73
CA PRO A 50 13.16 6.18 28.66
C PRO A 50 12.82 4.81 28.08
N ASN A 51 12.37 3.87 28.92
CA ASN A 51 12.02 2.52 28.46
C ASN A 51 10.77 2.59 27.59
N ARG A 52 9.75 3.32 28.05
CA ARG A 52 8.56 3.58 27.25
C ARG A 52 8.87 4.29 25.93
N ALA A 53 9.76 5.29 25.95
CA ALA A 53 10.15 6.00 24.73
C ALA A 53 10.86 5.07 23.72
N TYR A 54 11.72 4.18 24.22
CA TYR A 54 12.36 3.15 23.40
C TYR A 54 11.35 2.17 22.80
N ASP A 55 10.39 1.69 23.58
CA ASP A 55 9.35 0.77 23.11
C ASP A 55 8.46 1.40 22.03
N LEU A 56 8.08 2.66 22.20
CA LEU A 56 7.34 3.42 21.20
C LEU A 56 8.15 3.57 19.91
N GLN A 57 9.46 3.83 20.02
CA GLN A 57 10.35 3.90 18.87
C GLN A 57 10.42 2.56 18.12
N LYS A 58 10.56 1.46 18.86
CA LYS A 58 10.57 0.10 18.29
C LYS A 58 9.26 -0.23 17.60
N SER A 59 8.12 0.06 18.25
CA SER A 59 6.79 -0.17 17.68
C SER A 59 6.58 0.58 16.36
N MET A 60 7.05 1.83 16.27
CA MET A 60 7.02 2.57 14.99
C MET A 60 7.87 1.90 13.90
N LYS A 61 9.07 1.40 14.23
CA LYS A 61 9.95 0.73 13.25
C LYS A 61 9.29 -0.53 12.67
N GLU A 62 8.57 -1.27 13.51
CA GLU A 62 7.85 -2.48 13.11
C GLU A 62 6.64 -2.21 12.18
N CYS A 63 6.19 -0.96 12.01
CA CYS A 63 5.04 -0.63 11.16
C CYS A 63 5.35 -0.73 9.65
N PHE A 64 6.62 -0.67 9.28
CA PHE A 64 7.05 -0.57 7.88
C PHE A 64 7.42 -1.93 7.28
N TYR A 65 7.28 -2.02 5.96
CA TYR A 65 7.78 -3.14 5.20
C TYR A 65 9.29 -3.00 5.02
N ALA A 66 10.08 -3.75 5.81
CA ALA A 66 11.51 -3.93 5.61
C ALA A 66 11.81 -5.43 5.55
N ASN A 67 12.35 -5.87 4.43
CA ASN A 67 12.79 -7.25 4.22
C ASN A 67 14.18 -7.38 4.88
N SER A 68 14.23 -7.98 6.07
CA SER A 68 15.43 -8.22 6.92
C SER A 68 15.92 -7.06 7.82
N GLU A 69 16.54 -7.46 8.93
CA GLU A 69 17.13 -6.62 9.99
C GLU A 69 18.28 -5.68 9.53
N LEU A 70 18.65 -5.74 8.24
CA LEU A 70 19.76 -4.99 7.63
C LEU A 70 19.30 -3.84 6.72
N VAL A 71 18.00 -3.68 6.46
CA VAL A 71 17.49 -2.60 5.60
C VAL A 71 17.01 -1.42 6.45
N SER A 72 17.46 -0.22 6.08
CA SER A 72 17.22 1.08 6.73
C SER A 72 15.74 1.54 6.73
N GLY A 73 14.80 0.69 6.32
CA GLY A 73 13.37 1.00 6.18
C GLY A 73 12.97 1.39 4.75
N ILE A 74 11.77 1.95 4.60
CA ILE A 74 11.31 2.56 3.34
C ILE A 74 11.68 4.04 3.31
N ASP A 75 11.72 4.68 2.14
CA ASP A 75 11.84 6.14 2.06
C ASP A 75 10.54 6.83 2.50
N ILE A 76 10.67 7.88 3.31
CA ILE A 76 9.59 8.72 3.82
C ILE A 76 9.93 10.18 3.48
N PRO A 77 8.96 11.01 3.05
CA PRO A 77 9.13 12.44 2.88
C PRO A 77 9.77 13.08 4.12
N ASN A 78 10.84 13.84 3.92
CA ASN A 78 11.54 14.48 5.02
C ASN A 78 10.82 15.74 5.47
N ASP A 79 9.89 15.63 6.42
CA ASP A 79 9.21 16.80 6.98
C ASP A 79 10.18 17.75 7.71
N PHE A 80 11.27 17.22 8.28
CA PHE A 80 12.22 17.97 9.11
C PHE A 80 12.97 19.06 8.34
N ARG A 81 13.09 18.92 7.02
CA ARG A 81 13.65 19.96 6.13
C ARG A 81 12.91 21.30 6.19
N HIS A 82 11.68 21.32 6.69
CA HIS A 82 10.87 22.54 6.79
C HIS A 82 11.06 23.28 8.11
N PHE A 83 11.91 22.77 9.01
CA PHE A 83 12.13 23.37 10.32
C PHE A 83 13.52 23.98 10.42
N SER A 84 13.60 25.26 10.79
CA SER A 84 14.86 26.00 10.88
C SER A 84 15.85 25.39 11.87
N TYR A 85 15.37 24.80 12.97
CA TYR A 85 16.25 24.17 13.94
C TYR A 85 16.96 22.93 13.37
N ASP A 86 16.42 22.29 12.32
CA ASP A 86 17.00 21.10 11.68
C ASP A 86 18.13 21.47 10.69
N SER A 87 18.27 22.76 10.34
CA SER A 87 19.11 23.25 9.23
C SER A 87 20.61 22.99 9.38
N HIS A 88 21.06 22.69 10.59
CA HIS A 88 22.45 22.36 10.89
C HIS A 88 22.77 20.87 10.67
N THR A 89 21.76 20.03 10.45
CA THR A 89 21.95 18.60 10.19
C THR A 89 22.18 18.36 8.69
N SER A 90 23.04 17.40 8.36
CA SER A 90 23.34 17.05 6.96
C SER A 90 22.11 16.52 6.20
N SER A 91 21.13 16.00 6.92
CA SER A 91 19.90 15.44 6.35
C SER A 91 18.83 16.49 6.04
N HIS A 92 19.03 17.75 6.45
CA HIS A 92 18.06 18.82 6.22
C HIS A 92 17.76 19.06 4.74
N SER A 93 18.76 18.93 3.87
CA SER A 93 18.60 19.15 2.43
C SER A 93 17.96 17.96 1.71
N PHE A 94 17.82 16.80 2.37
CA PHE A 94 17.31 15.60 1.74
C PHE A 94 15.79 15.69 1.57
N ASP A 95 15.30 15.33 0.38
CA ASP A 95 13.86 15.24 0.13
C ASP A 95 13.21 14.08 0.92
N PHE A 96 13.99 13.03 1.20
CA PHE A 96 13.52 11.81 1.85
C PHE A 96 14.51 11.34 2.92
N LEU A 97 13.96 10.66 3.93
CA LEU A 97 14.71 9.90 4.92
C LEU A 97 14.24 8.47 4.90
N THR A 98 15.12 7.53 5.19
CA THR A 98 14.66 6.17 5.45
C THR A 98 13.78 6.16 6.71
N SER A 99 12.83 5.24 6.82
CA SER A 99 11.86 5.25 7.93
C SER A 99 12.54 5.14 9.29
N VAL A 100 13.65 4.40 9.38
CA VAL A 100 14.48 4.34 10.59
C VAL A 100 15.11 5.69 10.93
N MET A 101 15.67 6.41 9.95
CA MET A 101 16.24 7.75 10.16
C MET A 101 15.16 8.75 10.57
N TYR A 102 14.00 8.71 9.91
CA TYR A 102 12.84 9.53 10.23
C TYR A 102 12.37 9.31 11.67
N ILE A 103 12.22 8.05 12.08
CA ILE A 103 11.84 7.67 13.46
C ILE A 103 12.91 8.08 14.48
N ASN A 104 14.20 8.01 14.14
CA ASN A 104 15.26 8.47 15.03
C ASN A 104 15.19 9.99 15.24
N LYS A 105 14.90 10.78 14.20
CA LYS A 105 14.67 12.23 14.34
C LYS A 105 13.43 12.55 15.17
N ILE A 106 12.33 11.81 15.00
CA ILE A 106 11.16 11.90 15.88
C ILE A 106 11.59 11.72 17.35
N TYR A 107 12.33 10.65 17.63
CA TYR A 107 12.79 10.35 18.99
C TYR A 107 13.69 11.45 19.57
N GLU A 108 14.58 12.01 18.76
CA GLU A 108 15.43 13.13 19.14
C GLU A 108 14.59 14.38 19.46
N TYR A 109 13.81 14.88 18.50
CA TYR A 109 13.13 16.16 18.63
C TYR A 109 11.92 16.16 19.57
N ILE A 110 11.20 15.03 19.66
CA ILE A 110 10.00 14.92 20.50
C ILE A 110 10.35 14.49 21.92
N TYR A 111 11.22 13.49 22.08
CA TYR A 111 11.47 12.90 23.40
C TYR A 111 12.74 13.42 24.07
N LYS A 112 13.90 13.42 23.38
CA LYS A 112 15.16 13.86 23.98
C LYS A 112 15.19 15.37 24.18
N ASP A 113 14.96 16.12 23.11
CA ASP A 113 15.10 17.58 23.11
C ASP A 113 13.81 18.27 23.56
N LYS A 114 12.67 17.58 23.43
CA LYS A 114 11.33 18.07 23.80
C LYS A 114 10.95 19.40 23.15
N ILE A 115 11.50 19.66 21.96
CA ILE A 115 11.25 20.88 21.18
C ILE A 115 10.00 20.78 20.30
N MET A 116 9.51 19.55 20.09
CA MET A 116 8.44 19.24 19.13
C MET A 116 7.36 18.38 19.78
N LYS A 117 6.09 18.69 19.45
CA LYS A 117 4.94 17.82 19.70
C LYS A 117 4.26 17.45 18.40
N VAL A 118 3.55 16.33 18.40
CA VAL A 118 2.79 15.84 17.25
C VAL A 118 1.34 15.62 17.62
N ASP A 119 0.47 16.05 16.72
CA ASP A 119 -0.91 15.59 16.64
C ASP A 119 -1.21 15.02 15.26
N TYR A 120 -2.24 14.21 15.14
CA TYR A 120 -2.63 13.61 13.87
C TYR A 120 -4.14 13.36 13.78
N ASP A 121 -4.64 13.31 12.56
CA ASP A 121 -6.02 12.98 12.25
C ASP A 121 -6.09 12.06 11.02
N ILE A 122 -6.70 10.88 11.19
CA ILE A 122 -6.88 9.90 10.11
C ILE A 122 -8.19 10.23 9.40
N ARG A 123 -8.08 10.72 8.16
CA ARG A 123 -9.17 11.34 7.41
C ARG A 123 -10.04 10.34 6.67
N SER A 124 -9.40 9.37 6.01
CA SER A 124 -10.10 8.41 5.15
C SER A 124 -9.27 7.17 4.90
N ASN A 125 -9.97 6.07 4.63
CA ASN A 125 -9.39 4.82 4.17
C ASN A 125 -10.12 4.37 2.90
N GLU A 126 -9.38 3.94 1.89
CA GLU A 126 -9.95 3.38 0.66
C GLU A 126 -9.13 2.19 0.17
N TYR A 127 -9.79 1.24 -0.49
CA TYR A 127 -9.07 0.18 -1.18
C TYR A 127 -8.39 0.73 -2.43
N PHE A 128 -7.15 0.30 -2.66
CA PHE A 128 -6.29 0.83 -3.70
C PHE A 128 -5.59 -0.27 -4.49
N GLY A 129 -5.38 0.01 -5.78
CA GLY A 129 -4.72 -0.91 -6.73
C GLY A 129 -5.51 -2.17 -7.07
N VAL A 130 -4.99 -2.92 -8.04
CA VAL A 130 -5.41 -4.28 -8.44
C VAL A 130 -4.15 -4.98 -8.91
N GLN A 131 -3.99 -6.27 -8.65
CA GLN A 131 -2.82 -7.03 -9.09
C GLN A 131 -3.23 -8.24 -9.94
N PRO A 132 -2.34 -8.78 -10.79
CA PRO A 132 -2.62 -10.02 -11.50
C PRO A 132 -2.71 -11.18 -10.51
N GLU A 133 -3.77 -11.98 -10.64
CA GLU A 133 -3.99 -13.22 -9.90
C GLU A 133 -4.41 -14.34 -10.85
N PHE A 134 -4.54 -15.55 -10.33
CA PHE A 134 -4.98 -16.71 -11.07
C PHE A 134 -6.13 -17.40 -10.34
N GLU A 135 -7.29 -17.41 -10.99
CA GLU A 135 -8.52 -17.98 -10.45
C GLU A 135 -9.23 -18.75 -11.56
N GLU A 136 -9.77 -19.93 -11.26
CA GLU A 136 -10.56 -20.73 -12.20
C GLU A 136 -9.87 -20.99 -13.56
N GLY A 137 -8.55 -21.16 -13.56
CA GLY A 137 -7.81 -21.50 -14.79
C GLY A 137 -7.45 -20.31 -15.69
N LYS A 138 -7.76 -19.08 -15.29
CA LYS A 138 -7.54 -17.86 -16.08
C LYS A 138 -6.84 -16.79 -15.27
N LEU A 139 -6.19 -15.87 -15.98
CA LEU A 139 -5.70 -14.64 -15.37
C LEU A 139 -6.90 -13.83 -14.87
N SER A 140 -6.86 -13.48 -13.59
CA SER A 140 -7.84 -12.61 -12.94
C SER A 140 -7.16 -11.39 -12.33
N ALA A 141 -7.94 -10.65 -11.55
CA ALA A 141 -7.54 -9.44 -10.86
C ALA A 141 -7.75 -9.68 -9.36
N SER A 142 -6.75 -9.36 -8.54
CA SER A 142 -6.90 -9.47 -7.08
C SER A 142 -8.01 -8.55 -6.59
N THR A 143 -8.75 -9.03 -5.59
CA THR A 143 -9.55 -8.14 -4.77
C THR A 143 -8.63 -7.43 -3.78
N MET A 144 -8.41 -6.14 -4.04
CA MET A 144 -8.01 -5.14 -3.03
C MET A 144 -6.65 -5.39 -2.35
N PRO A 145 -5.54 -5.26 -3.09
CA PRO A 145 -4.19 -5.57 -2.60
C PRO A 145 -3.66 -4.55 -1.57
N CYS A 146 -4.17 -3.31 -1.61
CA CYS A 146 -3.66 -2.24 -0.78
C CYS A 146 -4.79 -1.43 -0.16
N ILE A 147 -4.50 -0.82 0.99
CA ILE A 147 -5.33 0.19 1.63
C ILE A 147 -4.57 1.52 1.52
N LYS A 148 -5.23 2.54 0.98
CA LYS A 148 -4.75 3.92 0.98
C LYS A 148 -5.41 4.66 2.13
N THR A 149 -4.58 5.23 3.01
CA THR A 149 -5.01 5.99 4.19
C THR A 149 -4.55 7.43 4.06
N CYS A 150 -5.46 8.39 4.19
CA CYS A 150 -5.10 9.81 4.22
C CYS A 150 -4.97 10.26 5.68
N VAL A 151 -3.81 10.81 6.04
CA VAL A 151 -3.52 11.29 7.41
C VAL A 151 -3.10 12.75 7.36
N ARG A 152 -3.67 13.57 8.23
CA ARG A 152 -3.17 14.91 8.50
C ARG A 152 -2.29 14.87 9.74
N LYS A 153 -1.00 15.11 9.59
CA LYS A 153 -0.03 15.22 10.68
C LYS A 153 0.24 16.70 10.98
N THR A 154 0.28 17.06 12.26
CA THR A 154 0.59 18.42 12.70
C THR A 154 1.73 18.41 13.70
N TYR A 155 2.83 19.06 13.34
CA TYR A 155 3.94 19.34 14.24
C TYR A 155 3.72 20.69 14.95
N ILE A 156 3.98 20.73 16.24
CA ILE A 156 3.91 21.92 17.08
C ILE A 156 5.31 22.20 17.64
N VAL A 157 5.91 23.32 17.24
CA VAL A 157 7.28 23.73 17.62
C VAL A 157 7.24 25.19 18.03
N GLY A 158 7.63 25.51 19.27
CA GLY A 158 7.60 26.90 19.77
C GLY A 158 6.24 27.58 19.66
N GLY A 159 5.13 26.82 19.71
CA GLY A 159 3.76 27.31 19.50
C GLY A 159 3.32 27.44 18.04
N GLN A 160 4.24 27.34 17.07
CA GLN A 160 3.90 27.32 15.64
C GLN A 160 3.43 25.93 15.21
N ARG A 161 2.43 25.91 14.32
CA ARG A 161 1.83 24.68 13.78
C ARG A 161 2.24 24.49 12.33
N ASN A 162 2.86 23.36 12.03
CA ASN A 162 3.20 22.94 10.66
C ASN A 162 2.39 21.70 10.31
N VAL A 163 1.67 21.74 9.19
CA VAL A 163 0.68 20.72 8.81
C VAL A 163 1.15 20.00 7.55
N PHE A 164 1.10 18.67 7.57
CA PHE A 164 1.47 17.78 6.48
C PHE A 164 0.29 16.85 6.20
N ASP A 165 -0.20 16.88 4.96
CA ASP A 165 -1.23 15.95 4.49
C ASP A 165 -0.54 14.82 3.74
N GLU A 166 -0.67 13.61 4.29
CA GLU A 166 0.07 12.43 3.88
C GLU A 166 -0.90 11.36 3.35
N THR A 167 -0.43 10.62 2.35
CA THR A 167 -1.10 9.43 1.81
C THR A 167 -0.23 8.21 2.12
N ILE A 168 -0.80 7.27 2.85
CA ILE A 168 -0.12 6.06 3.33
C ILE A 168 -0.65 4.86 2.57
N TYR A 169 0.25 4.07 2.00
CA TYR A 169 -0.10 2.85 1.29
C TYR A 169 0.30 1.65 2.14
N THR A 170 -0.69 0.83 2.48
CA THR A 170 -0.52 -0.36 3.32
C THR A 170 -0.90 -1.61 2.55
N ASP A 171 -0.13 -2.67 2.73
CA ASP A 171 -0.49 -3.99 2.22
C ASP A 171 -1.75 -4.53 2.93
N ALA A 172 -2.74 -4.99 2.17
CA ALA A 172 -3.96 -5.51 2.79
C ALA A 172 -3.74 -6.85 3.51
N GLN A 173 -2.70 -7.63 3.13
CA GLN A 173 -2.42 -8.94 3.71
C GLN A 173 -1.52 -8.86 4.95
N SER A 174 -0.34 -8.24 4.83
CA SER A 174 0.63 -8.10 5.92
C SER A 174 0.31 -6.94 6.86
N GLY A 175 -0.52 -5.99 6.43
CA GLY A 175 -0.85 -4.79 7.21
C GLY A 175 0.32 -3.81 7.37
N LYS A 176 1.44 -4.00 6.66
CA LYS A 176 2.64 -3.15 6.75
C LYS A 176 2.60 -1.97 5.79
N ILE A 177 3.19 -0.85 6.21
CA ILE A 177 3.31 0.36 5.38
C ILE A 177 4.38 0.13 4.30
N TYR A 178 3.98 0.27 3.05
CA TYR A 178 4.85 0.19 1.87
C TYR A 178 5.37 1.55 1.41
N ASP A 179 4.58 2.60 1.62
CA ASP A 179 4.90 3.92 1.08
C ASP A 179 4.16 5.03 1.85
N ILE A 180 4.78 6.21 1.89
CA ILE A 180 4.21 7.45 2.43
C ILE A 180 4.50 8.56 1.42
N SER A 181 3.48 9.30 1.01
CA SER A 181 3.61 10.43 0.07
C SER A 181 2.87 11.67 0.56
N ASN A 182 3.50 12.85 0.43
CA ASN A 182 2.91 14.16 0.73
C ASN A 182 2.33 14.79 -0.55
N GLY A 183 1.53 14.03 -1.31
CA GLY A 183 1.01 14.44 -2.62
C GLY A 183 2.04 14.37 -3.77
N GLY A 184 3.23 13.84 -3.50
CA GLY A 184 4.28 13.58 -4.48
C GLY A 184 4.17 12.21 -5.15
N GLU A 185 5.17 11.90 -5.98
CA GLU A 185 5.28 10.62 -6.68
C GLU A 185 5.34 9.45 -5.68
N ILE A 186 4.49 8.43 -5.89
CA ILE A 186 4.62 7.11 -5.22
C ILE A 186 6.04 6.59 -5.49
N LYS A 187 6.72 5.99 -4.51
CA LYS A 187 8.07 5.44 -4.67
C LYS A 187 8.07 3.93 -4.77
N SER A 188 7.14 3.26 -4.07
CA SER A 188 7.03 1.81 -4.09
C SER A 188 6.62 1.28 -5.47
N PHE A 189 7.50 0.49 -6.10
CA PHE A 189 7.17 -0.21 -7.35
C PHE A 189 5.99 -1.17 -7.18
N LYS A 190 5.76 -1.74 -5.99
CA LYS A 190 4.59 -2.60 -5.71
C LYS A 190 3.28 -1.82 -5.86
N ILE A 191 3.23 -0.62 -5.29
CA ILE A 191 2.06 0.26 -5.34
C ILE A 191 1.85 0.79 -6.77
N LYS A 192 2.92 1.23 -7.45
CA LYS A 192 2.86 1.64 -8.86
C LYS A 192 2.34 0.53 -9.77
N ALA A 193 2.84 -0.70 -9.59
CA ALA A 193 2.40 -1.84 -10.37
C ALA A 193 0.90 -2.10 -10.19
N ALA A 194 0.43 -2.06 -8.94
CA ALA A 194 -0.98 -2.28 -8.62
C ALA A 194 -1.89 -1.17 -9.17
N GLU A 195 -1.46 0.09 -9.15
CA GLU A 195 -2.17 1.21 -9.76
C GLU A 195 -2.21 1.09 -11.30
N ALA A 196 -1.06 0.84 -11.92
CA ALA A 196 -0.95 0.69 -13.36
C ALA A 196 -1.80 -0.48 -13.88
N TYR A 197 -1.77 -1.63 -13.18
CA TYR A 197 -2.57 -2.79 -13.56
C TYR A 197 -4.07 -2.53 -13.42
N ARG A 198 -4.51 -1.84 -12.35
CA ARG A 198 -5.90 -1.35 -12.19
C ARG A 198 -6.33 -0.48 -13.36
N ASN A 199 -5.44 0.42 -13.80
CA ASN A 199 -5.68 1.33 -14.92
C ASN A 199 -5.54 0.66 -16.30
N LYS A 200 -5.30 -0.67 -16.33
CA LYS A 200 -5.03 -1.46 -17.54
C LYS A 200 -3.77 -1.03 -18.32
N ASP A 201 -2.92 -0.22 -17.69
CA ASP A 201 -1.57 0.05 -18.19
C ASP A 201 -0.66 -1.13 -17.83
N TYR A 202 -0.85 -2.22 -18.56
CA TYR A 202 -0.12 -3.46 -18.31
C TYR A 202 1.36 -3.33 -18.62
N THR A 203 1.77 -2.41 -19.50
CA THR A 203 3.19 -2.17 -19.81
C THR A 203 3.91 -1.60 -18.60
N THR A 204 3.36 -0.55 -17.98
CA THR A 204 3.95 0.05 -16.78
C THR A 204 3.91 -0.93 -15.60
N ALA A 205 2.81 -1.68 -15.42
CA ALA A 205 2.73 -2.69 -14.38
C ALA A 205 3.79 -3.79 -14.55
N TYR A 206 3.96 -4.30 -15.78
CA TYR A 206 4.96 -5.31 -16.11
C TYR A 206 6.38 -4.81 -15.82
N GLN A 207 6.71 -3.57 -16.24
CA GLN A 207 8.01 -2.95 -15.98
C GLN A 207 8.29 -2.76 -14.48
N CYS A 208 7.27 -2.43 -13.69
CA CYS A 208 7.41 -2.32 -12.24
C CYS A 208 7.75 -3.68 -11.62
N TYR A 209 7.04 -4.76 -11.99
CA TYR A 209 7.36 -6.10 -11.50
C TYR A 209 8.74 -6.59 -11.95
N GLU A 210 9.15 -6.30 -13.19
CA GLU A 210 10.51 -6.60 -13.64
C GLU A 210 11.56 -5.90 -12.79
N LYS A 211 11.39 -4.61 -12.49
CA LYS A 211 12.31 -3.87 -11.61
C LYS A 211 12.39 -4.47 -10.21
N ILE A 212 11.25 -4.85 -9.62
CA ILE A 212 11.23 -5.48 -8.29
C ILE A 212 12.04 -6.77 -8.30
N VAL A 213 11.80 -7.66 -9.27
CA VAL A 213 12.50 -8.96 -9.39
C VAL A 213 13.99 -8.78 -9.74
N GLN A 214 14.36 -7.72 -10.47
CA GLN A 214 15.75 -7.39 -10.76
C GLN A 214 16.50 -6.94 -9.49
N THR A 215 15.86 -6.16 -8.63
CA THR A 215 16.43 -5.66 -7.37
C THR A 215 16.42 -6.73 -6.28
N ASP A 216 15.30 -7.44 -6.10
CA ASP A 216 15.12 -8.53 -5.14
C ASP A 216 14.60 -9.77 -5.87
N LYS A 217 15.54 -10.66 -6.22
CA LYS A 217 15.23 -11.94 -6.88
C LYS A 217 14.44 -12.90 -5.99
N ASN A 218 14.39 -12.64 -4.68
CA ASN A 218 13.67 -13.46 -3.71
C ASN A 218 12.26 -12.94 -3.43
N ASP A 219 11.82 -11.84 -4.06
CA ASP A 219 10.45 -11.36 -3.96
C ASP A 219 9.50 -12.29 -4.73
N MET A 220 9.06 -13.35 -4.06
CA MET A 220 8.22 -14.41 -4.64
C MET A 220 6.87 -13.88 -5.10
N ASP A 221 6.33 -12.85 -4.44
CA ASP A 221 5.05 -12.24 -4.84
C ASP A 221 5.22 -11.48 -6.17
N ALA A 222 6.27 -10.66 -6.29
CA ALA A 222 6.55 -9.96 -7.55
C ALA A 222 6.89 -10.94 -8.69
N LEU A 223 7.66 -12.00 -8.41
CA LEU A 223 7.99 -13.02 -9.40
C LEU A 223 6.74 -13.80 -9.86
N TYR A 224 5.85 -14.15 -8.94
CA TYR A 224 4.55 -14.76 -9.25
C TYR A 224 3.73 -13.89 -10.20
N ARG A 225 3.60 -12.60 -9.86
CA ARG A 225 2.83 -11.63 -10.66
C ARG A 225 3.45 -11.43 -12.04
N LEU A 226 4.78 -11.31 -12.11
CA LEU A 226 5.52 -11.22 -13.37
C LEU A 226 5.33 -12.48 -14.22
N ALA A 227 5.34 -13.66 -13.62
CA ALA A 227 5.14 -14.94 -14.31
C ALA A 227 3.75 -15.02 -14.95
N LEU A 228 2.69 -14.65 -14.22
CA LEU A 228 1.33 -14.58 -14.74
C LEU A 228 1.23 -13.59 -15.90
N MET A 229 1.70 -12.37 -15.73
CA MET A 229 1.65 -11.35 -16.78
C MET A 229 2.45 -11.78 -18.03
N THR A 230 3.61 -12.41 -17.83
CA THR A 230 4.43 -12.95 -18.92
C THR A 230 3.68 -14.03 -19.68
N TYR A 231 3.15 -15.05 -18.98
CA TYR A 231 2.46 -16.17 -19.60
C TYR A 231 1.26 -15.71 -20.43
N TYR A 232 0.44 -14.81 -19.88
CA TYR A 232 -0.76 -14.28 -20.55
C TYR A 232 -0.49 -13.08 -21.46
N ARG A 233 0.79 -12.71 -21.65
CA ARG A 233 1.22 -11.59 -22.51
C ARG A 233 0.57 -10.25 -22.15
N LYS A 234 0.39 -9.99 -20.86
CA LYS A 234 -0.05 -8.68 -20.37
C LYS A 234 1.16 -7.79 -20.17
N GLY A 235 1.30 -6.78 -21.04
CA GLY A 235 2.37 -5.78 -20.94
C GLY A 235 3.73 -6.20 -21.50
N CYS A 236 3.86 -7.40 -22.09
CA CYS A 236 5.09 -7.86 -22.73
C CYS A 236 4.92 -8.09 -24.24
N THR A 237 6.00 -7.92 -25.00
CA THR A 237 6.02 -8.00 -26.47
C THR A 237 6.43 -9.37 -27.02
N LEU A 238 6.61 -10.37 -26.15
CA LEU A 238 7.07 -11.70 -26.54
C LEU A 238 6.05 -12.44 -27.42
N SER A 239 6.55 -13.34 -28.28
CA SER A 239 5.70 -14.28 -29.01
C SER A 239 4.95 -15.20 -28.06
N ARG A 240 3.80 -15.76 -28.46
CA ARG A 240 3.00 -16.65 -27.59
C ARG A 240 3.81 -17.84 -27.05
N LYS A 241 4.56 -18.51 -27.91
CA LYS A 241 5.39 -19.65 -27.52
C LYS A 241 6.45 -19.26 -26.50
N GLU A 242 7.11 -18.12 -26.71
CA GLU A 242 8.15 -17.63 -25.82
C GLU A 242 7.60 -17.12 -24.49
N ALA A 243 6.50 -16.38 -24.53
CA ALA A 243 5.76 -15.92 -23.36
C ALA A 243 5.34 -17.07 -22.45
N HIS A 244 4.75 -18.13 -23.01
CA HIS A 244 4.35 -19.31 -22.25
C HIS A 244 5.58 -20.01 -21.62
N ARG A 245 6.65 -20.19 -22.39
CA ARG A 245 7.90 -20.80 -21.90
C ARG A 245 8.51 -19.99 -20.76
N LYS A 246 8.64 -18.68 -20.95
CA LYS A 246 9.26 -17.76 -19.99
C LYS A 246 8.40 -17.58 -18.74
N GLY A 247 7.09 -17.45 -18.89
CA GLY A 247 6.13 -17.39 -17.78
C GLY A 247 6.15 -18.66 -16.93
N LYS A 248 6.19 -19.85 -17.55
CA LYS A 248 6.38 -21.13 -16.83
C LYS A 248 7.71 -21.16 -16.08
N ALA A 249 8.81 -20.76 -16.73
CA ALA A 249 10.13 -20.74 -16.11
C ALA A 249 10.16 -19.84 -14.86
N TYR A 250 9.58 -18.62 -14.94
CA TYR A 250 9.44 -17.77 -13.77
C TYR A 250 8.59 -18.42 -12.67
N MET A 251 7.46 -19.01 -13.03
CA MET A 251 6.56 -19.64 -12.05
C MET A 251 7.20 -20.84 -11.34
N THR A 252 8.08 -21.62 -12.00
CA THR A 252 8.82 -22.72 -11.37
C THR A 252 9.76 -22.26 -10.25
N HIS A 253 10.21 -21.01 -10.28
CA HIS A 253 11.03 -20.45 -9.21
C HIS A 253 10.22 -19.90 -8.04
N VAL A 254 8.89 -19.80 -8.16
CA VAL A 254 8.01 -19.34 -7.10
C VAL A 254 7.62 -20.53 -6.22
N ASN A 255 8.22 -20.64 -5.03
CA ASN A 255 7.94 -21.73 -4.10
C ASN A 255 6.72 -21.44 -3.20
N THR A 256 5.52 -21.38 -3.79
CA THR A 256 4.26 -21.18 -3.06
C THR A 256 3.17 -22.14 -3.54
N SER A 257 2.21 -22.48 -2.67
CA SER A 257 1.05 -23.31 -3.03
C SER A 257 0.27 -22.74 -4.22
N LYS A 258 0.14 -21.40 -4.30
CA LYS A 258 -0.47 -20.70 -5.44
C LYS A 258 0.26 -21.02 -6.75
N ALA A 259 1.58 -20.91 -6.77
CA ALA A 259 2.37 -21.19 -7.96
C ALA A 259 2.27 -22.65 -8.43
N TYR A 260 2.25 -23.61 -7.49
CA TYR A 260 2.04 -25.02 -7.82
C TYR A 260 0.70 -25.26 -8.51
N ASN A 261 -0.38 -24.63 -8.01
CA ASN A 261 -1.71 -24.72 -8.63
C ASN A 261 -1.72 -24.16 -10.06
N VAL A 262 -1.06 -23.01 -10.28
CA VAL A 262 -0.94 -22.41 -11.61
C VAL A 262 -0.17 -23.34 -12.56
N LEU A 263 0.98 -23.86 -12.13
CA LEU A 263 1.81 -24.76 -12.94
C LEU A 263 1.07 -26.05 -13.28
N HIS A 264 0.34 -26.63 -12.32
CA HIS A 264 -0.48 -27.80 -12.54
C HIS A 264 -1.51 -27.52 -13.65
N PHE A 265 -2.27 -26.43 -13.53
CA PHE A 265 -3.23 -26.07 -14.57
C PHE A 265 -2.57 -25.87 -15.95
N TRP A 266 -1.48 -25.10 -16.02
CA TRP A 266 -0.78 -24.84 -17.29
C TRP A 266 -0.12 -26.08 -17.92
N ASN A 267 0.10 -27.15 -17.16
CA ASN A 267 0.72 -28.39 -17.64
C ASN A 267 -0.31 -29.46 -18.03
N TYR A 268 -1.47 -29.49 -17.36
CA TYR A 268 -2.43 -30.59 -17.47
C TYR A 268 -3.79 -30.19 -18.04
N THR A 269 -4.07 -28.89 -18.19
CA THR A 269 -5.28 -28.43 -18.86
C THR A 269 -4.95 -28.04 -20.30
N VAL A 270 -5.42 -28.85 -21.25
CA VAL A 270 -5.35 -28.54 -22.69
C VAL A 270 -6.35 -27.40 -22.95
N LEU A 271 -5.84 -26.24 -23.35
CA LEU A 271 -6.62 -25.12 -23.89
C LEU A 271 -6.93 -25.33 -25.38
#